data_AF-A0A0L0C0S3-F1
#
_entry.id   AF-A0A0L0C0S3-F1
#
_cell.length_a   1.000
_cell.length_b   1.000
_cell.length_c   1.000
_cell.angle_alpha   90.00
_cell.angle_beta   90.00
_cell.angle_gamma   90.00
#
_symmetry.space_group_name_H-M   'P 1'
#
loop_
_entity.id
_entity.type
_entity.pdbx_description
1 polymer ?
#
loop_
_entity_poly.entity_id
_entity_poly.type
_entity_poly.pdbx_seq_one_letter_code
_entity_poly.pdbx_strand_id
1 'polypeptide(L)'
;MEFIFECFYEDTLDKLCRNGLQDRSSRRDVLDHLNAIIGGCSDGQNMNTDEVARIAVLAAVRYHRDKKDANGDVCMMGKFHNILYIALRTCWDWGVRDSAVVVVLLEEIYSCEKTFERIFLGALFGTHAPHFIAGWRSDFRDQDENTRAMVYFLHHATSLDMSLPVWIARYEQERLIKFIDIPIESCGRSSPLRVALQASAPDLLLILLRYGAAPYPPDGGSSVVLALLDKLIENGRNYVFQNISCLQILLRNISHIEMPFKPIVLYNTRREMFVERYGCLLRDNIVPLEQVFGVMSLRHLCRCRIRDLLRNNGQLPNGIDTLRLPRRLQRYIDLMEEIEETKDNNENNDNNCNKKKSKNKNTNETDAKKCNTSTKKKHVTFTSESTKMAEATDPKTATPALDEAATMTATTSSSSSMTRTLLTPSEQHPPNTVSEDVTITNSSTEVVAVTETVLDKPLTL
;
A
#
# COMPACT_ATOMS: atom_id res chain seq x y z
N MET A 1 -27.37 5.56 -21.97
CA MET A 1 -26.39 6.35 -21.19
C MET A 1 -24.96 6.16 -21.66
N GLU A 2 -24.50 4.94 -21.96
CA GLU A 2 -23.09 4.68 -22.36
C GLU A 2 -22.59 5.68 -23.43
N PHE A 3 -23.34 5.83 -24.53
CA PHE A 3 -23.12 6.83 -25.58
C PHE A 3 -22.89 8.28 -25.11
N ILE A 4 -23.52 8.72 -24.00
CA ILE A 4 -23.34 10.08 -23.46
C ILE A 4 -21.92 10.22 -22.88
N PHE A 5 -21.44 9.20 -22.17
CA PHE A 5 -20.09 9.19 -21.61
C PHE A 5 -19.03 8.90 -22.67
N GLU A 6 -19.33 8.04 -23.65
CA GLU A 6 -18.49 7.80 -24.83
C GLU A 6 -18.28 9.12 -25.59
N CYS A 7 -19.35 9.81 -26.00
CA CYS A 7 -19.24 11.14 -26.61
C CYS A 7 -18.53 12.15 -25.70
N PHE A 8 -18.81 12.20 -24.40
CA PHE A 8 -18.10 13.09 -23.47
C PHE A 8 -16.59 12.87 -23.46
N TYR A 9 -16.13 11.62 -23.44
CA TYR A 9 -14.69 11.32 -23.45
C TYR A 9 -14.06 11.63 -24.79
N GLU A 10 -14.71 11.34 -25.92
CA GLU A 10 -14.21 11.76 -27.24
C GLU A 10 -14.16 13.28 -27.37
N ASP A 11 -15.28 13.99 -27.19
CA ASP A 11 -15.37 15.44 -27.33
C ASP A 11 -14.44 16.18 -26.37
N THR A 12 -14.27 15.73 -25.13
CA THR A 12 -13.44 16.41 -24.14
C THR A 12 -11.96 16.11 -24.36
N LEU A 13 -11.61 14.86 -24.62
CA LEU A 13 -10.20 14.47 -24.72
C LEU A 13 -9.60 14.86 -26.06
N ASP A 14 -10.31 14.82 -27.19
CA ASP A 14 -9.74 15.21 -28.48
C ASP A 14 -9.44 16.71 -28.59
N LYS A 15 -10.16 17.55 -27.83
CA LYS A 15 -9.86 18.97 -27.66
C LYS A 15 -8.62 19.25 -26.78
N LEU A 16 -8.10 18.24 -26.07
CA LEU A 16 -6.94 18.37 -25.19
C LEU A 16 -5.63 17.89 -25.85
N CYS A 17 -4.55 18.63 -25.61
CA CYS A 17 -3.18 18.21 -25.89
C CYS A 17 -2.82 16.91 -25.16
N ARG A 18 -1.84 16.13 -25.66
CA ARG A 18 -1.43 14.83 -25.07
C ARG A 18 -1.10 14.92 -23.58
N ASN A 19 -0.51 16.03 -23.13
CA ASN A 19 -0.15 16.25 -21.72
C ASN A 19 -1.21 17.04 -20.94
N GLY A 20 -2.37 17.36 -21.53
CA GLY A 20 -3.39 18.24 -20.95
C GLY A 20 -3.96 17.78 -19.61
N LEU A 21 -3.85 16.48 -19.28
CA LEU A 21 -4.25 15.89 -18.00
C LEU A 21 -3.07 15.58 -17.06
N GLN A 22 -1.86 16.09 -17.33
CA GLN A 22 -0.69 15.94 -16.45
C GLN A 22 -0.86 16.79 -15.18
N ASP A 23 -1.45 17.98 -15.31
CA ASP A 23 -1.71 18.88 -14.20
C ASP A 23 -2.99 18.53 -13.42
N ARG A 24 -2.91 18.71 -12.10
CA ARG A 24 -4.03 18.44 -11.18
C ARG A 24 -5.23 19.39 -11.41
N SER A 25 -5.00 20.63 -11.84
CA SER A 25 -6.09 21.56 -12.19
C SER A 25 -6.92 20.98 -13.32
N SER A 26 -6.29 20.68 -14.46
CA SER A 26 -6.97 20.19 -15.66
C SER A 26 -7.73 18.88 -15.44
N ARG A 27 -7.19 17.97 -14.59
CA ARG A 27 -7.93 16.76 -14.20
C ARG A 27 -9.15 17.06 -13.34
N ARG A 28 -9.07 18.04 -12.44
CA ARG A 28 -10.21 18.50 -11.65
C ARG A 28 -11.26 19.21 -12.50
N ASP A 29 -10.84 20.03 -13.46
CA ASP A 29 -11.77 20.70 -14.38
C ASP A 29 -12.61 19.69 -15.19
N VAL A 30 -11.98 18.60 -15.66
CA VAL A 30 -12.67 17.48 -16.34
C VAL A 30 -13.51 16.64 -15.37
N LEU A 31 -13.03 16.39 -14.15
CA LEU A 31 -13.76 15.67 -13.11
C LEU A 31 -15.02 16.42 -12.66
N ASP A 32 -14.94 17.74 -12.45
CA ASP A 32 -16.05 18.57 -12.01
C ASP A 32 -17.13 18.65 -13.11
N HIS A 33 -16.74 18.67 -14.39
CA HIS A 33 -17.66 18.52 -15.53
C HIS A 33 -18.30 17.11 -15.60
N LEU A 34 -17.51 16.05 -15.42
CA LEU A 34 -18.01 14.67 -15.39
C LEU A 34 -18.99 14.44 -14.23
N ASN A 35 -18.70 14.99 -13.05
CA ASN A 35 -19.58 14.94 -11.88
C ASN A 35 -20.91 15.68 -12.13
N ALA A 36 -20.89 16.82 -12.83
CA ALA A 36 -22.11 17.51 -13.25
C ALA A 36 -22.96 16.68 -14.22
N ILE A 37 -22.32 15.95 -15.16
CA ILE A 37 -23.01 15.04 -16.09
C ILE A 37 -23.61 13.84 -15.35
N ILE A 38 -22.88 13.23 -14.40
CA ILE A 38 -23.37 12.10 -13.59
C ILE A 38 -24.60 12.52 -12.77
N GLY A 39 -24.54 13.68 -12.11
CA GLY A 39 -25.69 14.24 -11.39
C GLY A 39 -26.89 14.49 -12.31
N GLY A 40 -26.70 15.22 -13.41
CA GLY A 40 -27.77 15.52 -14.37
C GLY A 40 -28.38 14.29 -15.05
N CYS A 41 -27.60 13.23 -15.27
CA CYS A 41 -28.12 11.95 -15.76
C CYS A 41 -28.90 11.18 -14.69
N SER A 42 -28.44 11.21 -13.43
CA SER A 42 -29.14 10.59 -12.29
C SER A 42 -30.52 11.23 -12.06
N ASP A 43 -30.56 12.57 -11.97
CA ASP A 43 -31.79 13.34 -11.82
C ASP A 43 -32.71 13.19 -13.05
N GLY A 44 -32.16 13.35 -14.26
CA GLY A 44 -32.92 13.34 -15.51
C GLY A 44 -33.51 11.99 -15.90
N GLN A 45 -32.96 10.87 -15.39
CA GLN A 45 -33.43 9.51 -15.69
C GLN A 45 -33.99 8.77 -14.47
N ASN A 46 -34.03 9.42 -13.29
CA ASN A 46 -34.41 8.83 -12.00
C ASN A 46 -33.61 7.53 -11.68
N MET A 47 -32.31 7.54 -11.99
CA MET A 47 -31.41 6.39 -11.77
C MET A 47 -30.45 6.65 -10.62
N ASN A 48 -30.05 5.59 -9.92
CA ASN A 48 -29.12 5.69 -8.79
C ASN A 48 -27.76 6.24 -9.24
N THR A 49 -27.21 7.20 -8.50
CA THR A 49 -25.91 7.84 -8.79
C THR A 49 -24.77 6.83 -8.91
N ASP A 50 -24.73 5.82 -8.03
CA ASP A 50 -23.85 4.65 -8.05
C ASP A 50 -23.86 3.92 -9.41
N GLU A 51 -25.04 3.74 -10.01
CA GLU A 51 -25.17 3.07 -11.31
C GLU A 51 -24.74 3.96 -12.49
N VAL A 52 -25.05 5.26 -12.43
CA VAL A 52 -24.59 6.23 -13.44
C VAL A 52 -23.07 6.38 -13.40
N ALA A 53 -22.48 6.47 -12.21
CA ALA A 53 -21.03 6.52 -12.02
C ALA A 53 -20.34 5.21 -12.47
N ARG A 54 -20.93 4.04 -12.18
CA ARG A 54 -20.46 2.74 -12.69
C ARG A 54 -20.41 2.72 -14.24
N ILE A 55 -21.41 3.27 -14.91
CA ILE A 55 -21.44 3.40 -16.37
C ILE A 55 -20.35 4.37 -16.86
N ALA A 56 -20.19 5.54 -16.21
CA ALA A 56 -19.17 6.52 -16.56
C ALA A 56 -17.74 5.97 -16.44
N VAL A 57 -17.48 5.14 -15.42
CA VAL A 57 -16.20 4.46 -15.19
C VAL A 57 -15.95 3.38 -16.26
N LEU A 58 -16.96 2.56 -16.58
CA LEU A 58 -16.83 1.55 -17.63
C LEU A 58 -16.60 2.19 -19.01
N ALA A 59 -17.24 3.31 -19.32
CA ALA A 59 -17.00 4.06 -20.56
C ALA A 59 -15.56 4.63 -20.63
N ALA A 60 -14.97 5.05 -19.50
CA ALA A 60 -13.57 5.49 -19.46
C ALA A 60 -12.59 4.32 -19.72
N VAL A 61 -12.88 3.13 -19.18
CA VAL A 61 -12.09 1.91 -19.43
C VAL A 61 -12.23 1.45 -20.89
N ARG A 62 -13.44 1.48 -21.48
CA ARG A 62 -13.65 1.22 -22.91
C ARG A 62 -12.82 2.19 -23.76
N TYR A 63 -12.98 3.50 -23.58
CA TYR A 63 -12.23 4.51 -24.32
C TYR A 63 -10.71 4.29 -24.23
N HIS A 64 -10.18 3.94 -23.05
CA HIS A 64 -8.76 3.60 -22.93
C HIS A 64 -8.37 2.38 -23.78
N ARG A 65 -9.15 1.30 -23.72
CA ARG A 65 -8.95 0.08 -24.54
C ARG A 65 -9.04 0.39 -26.03
N ASP A 66 -10.11 1.04 -26.49
CA ASP A 66 -10.30 1.38 -27.89
C ASP A 66 -9.12 2.18 -28.49
N LYS A 67 -8.54 3.12 -27.71
CA LYS A 67 -7.36 3.89 -28.14
C LYS A 67 -6.02 3.15 -27.93
N LYS A 68 -5.97 2.09 -27.11
CA LYS A 68 -4.80 1.22 -26.88
C LYS A 68 -4.71 0.12 -27.94
N ASP A 69 -5.82 -0.55 -28.21
CA ASP A 69 -5.98 -1.60 -29.21
C ASP A 69 -5.74 -1.01 -30.62
N ALA A 70 -6.27 0.19 -30.90
CA ALA A 70 -5.98 0.96 -32.12
C ALA A 70 -4.51 1.41 -32.26
N ASN A 71 -3.71 1.29 -31.20
CA ASN A 71 -2.27 1.56 -31.16
C ASN A 71 -1.45 0.25 -30.98
N GLY A 72 -2.02 -0.91 -31.32
CA GLY A 72 -1.36 -2.21 -31.27
C GLY A 72 -1.15 -2.73 -29.85
N ASP A 73 -2.20 -2.67 -29.03
CA ASP A 73 -2.28 -3.03 -27.61
C ASP A 73 -1.35 -2.22 -26.67
N VAL A 74 -0.61 -1.24 -27.19
CA VAL A 74 0.29 -0.37 -26.44
C VAL A 74 -0.43 0.91 -26.01
N CYS A 75 -0.44 1.19 -24.71
CA CYS A 75 -1.04 2.42 -24.18
C CYS A 75 -0.28 3.68 -24.65
N MET A 76 -1.00 4.65 -25.20
CA MET A 76 -0.45 5.93 -25.66
C MET A 76 0.00 6.90 -24.53
N MET A 77 -0.29 6.59 -23.26
CA MET A 77 0.01 7.43 -22.09
C MET A 77 -0.57 8.86 -22.19
N GLY A 78 -0.24 9.73 -21.23
CA GLY A 78 -0.77 11.10 -21.18
C GLY A 78 -2.30 11.10 -21.05
N LYS A 79 -3.01 11.96 -21.80
CA LYS A 79 -4.46 12.13 -21.71
C LYS A 79 -5.25 10.81 -21.82
N PHE A 80 -4.79 9.88 -22.66
CA PHE A 80 -5.46 8.60 -22.91
C PHE A 80 -5.40 7.66 -21.69
N HIS A 81 -4.34 7.74 -20.90
CA HIS A 81 -4.14 6.92 -19.69
C HIS A 81 -4.63 7.62 -18.42
N ASN A 82 -4.40 8.94 -18.34
CA ASN A 82 -4.79 9.76 -17.18
C ASN A 82 -6.32 9.79 -16.98
N ILE A 83 -7.12 9.42 -18.00
CA ILE A 83 -8.56 9.23 -17.85
C ILE A 83 -8.90 8.10 -16.87
N LEU A 84 -8.06 7.06 -16.75
CA LEU A 84 -8.24 6.00 -15.76
C LEU A 84 -8.09 6.53 -14.32
N TYR A 85 -7.29 7.57 -14.11
CA TYR A 85 -7.17 8.24 -12.80
C TYR A 85 -8.34 9.19 -12.51
N ILE A 86 -8.95 9.78 -13.54
CA ILE A 86 -10.23 10.50 -13.40
C ILE A 86 -11.35 9.51 -13.07
N ALA A 87 -11.42 8.36 -13.75
CA ALA A 87 -12.35 7.29 -13.43
C ALA A 87 -12.14 6.72 -12.01
N LEU A 88 -10.89 6.56 -11.58
CA LEU A 88 -10.53 6.13 -10.22
C LEU A 88 -11.02 7.15 -9.17
N ARG A 89 -10.85 8.44 -9.44
CA ARG A 89 -11.41 9.50 -8.59
C ARG A 89 -12.94 9.49 -8.59
N THR A 90 -13.57 9.26 -9.74
CA THR A 90 -15.04 9.14 -9.91
C THR A 90 -15.60 7.96 -9.12
N CYS A 91 -14.93 6.80 -9.10
CA CYS A 91 -15.30 5.65 -8.25
C CYS A 91 -15.39 6.06 -6.77
N TRP A 92 -14.39 6.79 -6.29
CA TRP A 92 -14.33 7.26 -4.90
C TRP A 92 -15.39 8.33 -4.59
N ASP A 93 -15.56 9.34 -5.45
CA ASP A 93 -16.48 10.46 -5.21
C ASP A 93 -17.95 10.03 -5.16
N TRP A 94 -18.34 9.04 -5.97
CA TRP A 94 -19.70 8.49 -5.99
C TRP A 94 -19.86 7.20 -5.17
N GLY A 95 -18.77 6.67 -4.61
CA GLY A 95 -18.77 5.47 -3.76
C GLY A 95 -19.24 4.19 -4.47
N VAL A 96 -18.74 3.95 -5.69
CA VAL A 96 -19.19 2.85 -6.58
C VAL A 96 -19.09 1.49 -5.90
N ARG A 97 -20.23 0.86 -5.63
CA ARG A 97 -20.30 -0.36 -4.78
C ARG A 97 -19.89 -1.64 -5.50
N ASP A 98 -19.85 -1.61 -6.83
CA ASP A 98 -19.52 -2.76 -7.68
C ASP A 98 -18.00 -3.02 -7.71
N SER A 99 -17.55 -3.96 -6.87
CA SER A 99 -16.15 -4.40 -6.82
C SER A 99 -15.61 -4.91 -8.16
N ALA A 100 -16.45 -5.47 -9.04
CA ALA A 100 -15.96 -5.96 -10.33
C ALA A 100 -15.55 -4.81 -11.24
N VAL A 101 -16.31 -3.71 -11.25
CA VAL A 101 -15.96 -2.50 -12.01
C VAL A 101 -14.73 -1.79 -11.43
N VAL A 102 -14.60 -1.75 -10.10
CA VAL A 102 -13.39 -1.19 -9.45
C VAL A 102 -12.16 -2.05 -9.74
N VAL A 103 -12.26 -3.39 -9.71
CA VAL A 103 -11.14 -4.28 -10.03
C VAL A 103 -10.77 -4.20 -11.52
N VAL A 104 -11.71 -4.20 -12.46
CA VAL A 104 -11.45 -4.03 -13.90
C VAL A 104 -10.70 -2.73 -14.20
N LEU A 105 -11.02 -1.65 -13.49
CA LEU A 105 -10.28 -0.38 -13.60
C LEU A 105 -8.84 -0.50 -13.08
N LEU A 106 -8.64 -1.17 -11.95
CA LEU A 106 -7.30 -1.39 -11.38
C LEU A 106 -6.46 -2.34 -12.25
N GLU A 107 -7.06 -3.38 -12.84
CA GLU A 107 -6.42 -4.26 -13.82
C GLU A 107 -5.96 -3.49 -15.06
N GLU A 108 -6.79 -2.57 -15.58
CA GLU A 108 -6.42 -1.77 -16.75
C GLU A 108 -5.23 -0.84 -16.46
N ILE A 109 -5.26 -0.13 -15.31
CA ILE A 109 -4.13 0.69 -14.83
C ILE A 109 -2.86 -0.17 -14.69
N TYR A 110 -2.97 -1.34 -14.07
CA TYR A 110 -1.84 -2.25 -13.90
C TYR A 110 -1.31 -2.79 -15.23
N SER A 111 -2.18 -3.00 -16.22
CA SER A 111 -1.79 -3.49 -17.55
C SER A 111 -0.72 -2.57 -18.18
N CYS A 112 -0.81 -1.26 -17.91
CA CYS A 112 0.06 -0.23 -18.46
C CYS A 112 1.21 0.17 -17.53
N GLU A 113 0.99 0.33 -16.22
CA GLU A 113 2.02 0.86 -15.30
C GLU A 113 2.80 -0.22 -14.54
N LYS A 114 2.26 -1.44 -14.38
CA LYS A 114 2.80 -2.52 -13.53
C LYS A 114 3.02 -2.15 -12.04
N THR A 115 2.44 -1.04 -11.59
CA THR A 115 2.45 -0.56 -10.20
C THR A 115 1.15 0.18 -9.86
N PHE A 116 0.94 0.48 -8.58
CA PHE A 116 -0.16 1.29 -8.06
C PHE A 116 0.32 2.48 -7.22
N GLU A 117 1.57 2.94 -7.46
CA GLU A 117 2.22 3.96 -6.64
C GLU A 117 1.40 5.26 -6.47
N ARG A 118 0.63 5.68 -7.48
CA ARG A 118 -0.22 6.89 -7.38
C ARG A 118 -1.37 6.77 -6.37
N ILE A 119 -1.77 5.54 -6.00
CA ILE A 119 -2.72 5.28 -4.91
C ILE A 119 -1.98 5.33 -3.56
N PHE A 120 -0.86 4.59 -3.44
CA PHE A 120 -0.15 4.44 -2.17
C PHE A 120 0.65 5.67 -1.74
N LEU A 121 1.40 6.31 -2.64
CA LEU A 121 2.28 7.45 -2.32
C LEU A 121 1.50 8.62 -1.70
N GLY A 122 0.26 8.84 -2.14
CA GLY A 122 -0.61 9.89 -1.61
C GLY A 122 -1.07 9.65 -0.17
N ALA A 123 -1.22 8.39 0.24
CA ALA A 123 -1.52 8.02 1.62
C ALA A 123 -0.24 8.03 2.48
N LEU A 124 0.87 7.50 1.96
CA LEU A 124 2.17 7.39 2.63
C LEU A 124 2.81 8.76 2.93
N PHE A 125 2.77 9.68 1.97
CA PHE A 125 3.51 10.95 2.02
C PHE A 125 2.65 12.20 1.79
N GLY A 126 1.32 12.06 1.82
CA GLY A 126 0.38 13.16 1.59
C GLY A 126 0.33 13.65 0.14
N THR A 127 -0.25 14.82 -0.09
CA THR A 127 -0.65 15.28 -1.44
C THR A 127 0.42 16.02 -2.25
N HIS A 128 1.58 16.31 -1.64
CA HIS A 128 2.65 17.10 -2.26
C HIS A 128 3.89 16.26 -2.60
N ALA A 129 4.36 15.40 -1.69
CA ALA A 129 5.54 14.56 -1.91
C ALA A 129 5.47 13.65 -3.15
N PRO A 130 4.31 13.06 -3.56
CA PRO A 130 4.23 12.24 -4.77
C PRO A 130 4.66 12.96 -6.05
N HIS A 131 4.54 14.30 -6.11
CA HIS A 131 5.01 15.09 -7.26
C HIS A 131 6.54 15.13 -7.37
N PHE A 132 7.25 15.12 -6.23
CA PHE A 132 8.71 15.05 -6.20
C PHE A 132 9.25 13.62 -6.37
N ILE A 133 8.46 12.61 -5.98
CA ILE A 133 8.85 11.19 -6.04
C ILE A 133 8.57 10.57 -7.41
N ALA A 134 7.38 10.82 -7.97
CA ALA A 134 6.85 10.15 -9.17
C ALA A 134 6.32 11.15 -10.23
N GLY A 135 6.67 12.43 -10.13
CA GLY A 135 6.16 13.50 -11.02
C GLY A 135 4.68 13.85 -10.86
N TRP A 136 3.88 13.00 -10.21
CA TRP A 136 2.43 13.09 -10.14
C TRP A 136 1.91 13.70 -8.84
N ARG A 137 1.09 14.76 -8.92
CA ARG A 137 0.39 15.28 -7.74
C ARG A 137 -0.93 14.55 -7.54
N SER A 138 -1.14 13.96 -6.35
CA SER A 138 -2.40 13.28 -5.98
C SER A 138 -3.60 14.22 -6.13
N ASP A 139 -4.71 13.68 -6.66
CA ASP A 139 -5.96 14.40 -6.91
C ASP A 139 -6.82 14.58 -5.65
N PHE A 140 -6.58 13.77 -4.60
CA PHE A 140 -7.22 13.88 -3.29
C PHE A 140 -6.73 15.12 -2.52
N ARG A 141 -7.58 15.68 -1.66
CA ARG A 141 -7.38 16.99 -0.98
C ARG A 141 -6.29 16.96 0.08
N ASP A 142 -6.30 15.94 0.93
CA ASP A 142 -5.44 15.77 2.11
C ASP A 142 -5.02 14.30 2.31
N GLN A 143 -4.07 14.06 3.22
CA GLN A 143 -3.54 12.71 3.48
C GLN A 143 -4.60 11.75 4.03
N ASP A 144 -5.57 12.27 4.81
CA ASP A 144 -6.67 11.47 5.34
C ASP A 144 -7.60 10.99 4.22
N GLU A 145 -7.90 11.84 3.23
CA GLU A 145 -8.69 11.45 2.05
C GLU A 145 -7.95 10.44 1.19
N ASN A 146 -6.63 10.61 0.96
CA ASN A 146 -5.83 9.57 0.29
C ASN A 146 -5.87 8.24 1.05
N THR A 147 -5.79 8.28 2.38
CA THR A 147 -5.82 7.08 3.24
C THR A 147 -7.18 6.39 3.17
N ARG A 148 -8.29 7.14 3.21
CA ARG A 148 -9.64 6.58 3.04
C ARG A 148 -9.86 6.02 1.62
N ALA A 149 -9.37 6.69 0.59
CA ALA A 149 -9.44 6.21 -0.78
C ALA A 149 -8.61 4.93 -1.00
N MET A 150 -7.39 4.88 -0.47
CA MET A 150 -6.57 3.66 -0.44
C MET A 150 -7.32 2.51 0.24
N VAL A 151 -7.94 2.74 1.40
CA VAL A 151 -8.78 1.76 2.11
C VAL A 151 -9.96 1.28 1.27
N TYR A 152 -10.60 2.16 0.49
CA TYR A 152 -11.68 1.79 -0.44
C TYR A 152 -11.17 0.87 -1.56
N PHE A 153 -10.06 1.21 -2.23
CA PHE A 153 -9.50 0.34 -3.28
C PHE A 153 -9.00 -1.00 -2.73
N LEU A 154 -8.39 -1.02 -1.54
CA LEU A 154 -8.04 -2.24 -0.81
C LEU A 154 -9.28 -3.10 -0.53
N HIS A 155 -10.39 -2.50 -0.08
CA HIS A 155 -11.63 -3.22 0.19
C HIS A 155 -12.20 -3.91 -1.07
N HIS A 156 -12.29 -3.19 -2.20
CA HIS A 156 -12.79 -3.77 -3.46
C HIS A 156 -11.84 -4.83 -4.05
N ALA A 157 -10.53 -4.59 -4.02
CA ALA A 157 -9.52 -5.54 -4.49
C ALA A 157 -9.53 -6.84 -3.67
N THR A 158 -9.56 -6.75 -2.33
CA THR A 158 -9.60 -7.93 -1.46
C THR A 158 -10.94 -8.66 -1.53
N SER A 159 -12.05 -7.97 -1.80
CA SER A 159 -13.38 -8.60 -1.98
C SER A 159 -13.46 -9.56 -3.16
N LEU A 160 -12.52 -9.50 -4.12
CA LEU A 160 -12.40 -10.42 -5.26
C LEU A 160 -11.03 -11.15 -5.28
N ASP A 161 -10.30 -11.12 -4.17
CA ASP A 161 -8.92 -11.60 -3.99
C ASP A 161 -7.95 -11.25 -5.13
N MET A 162 -8.01 -9.99 -5.58
CA MET A 162 -7.24 -9.48 -6.71
C MET A 162 -5.74 -9.74 -6.56
N SER A 163 -5.20 -10.55 -7.48
CA SER A 163 -3.77 -10.85 -7.58
C SER A 163 -3.26 -10.72 -9.01
N LEU A 164 -2.05 -10.22 -9.17
CA LEU A 164 -1.49 -9.76 -10.44
C LEU A 164 -0.05 -10.25 -10.64
N PRO A 165 0.40 -10.54 -11.88
CA PRO A 165 1.73 -11.04 -12.16
C PRO A 165 2.77 -9.91 -12.03
N VAL A 166 3.66 -10.05 -11.03
CA VAL A 166 4.79 -9.13 -10.76
C VAL A 166 6.11 -9.88 -10.98
N TRP A 167 7.04 -9.28 -11.73
CA TRP A 167 8.41 -9.79 -11.84
C TRP A 167 9.21 -9.53 -10.55
N ILE A 168 9.65 -10.60 -9.87
CA ILE A 168 10.43 -10.49 -8.63
C ILE A 168 11.89 -10.79 -8.91
N ALA A 169 12.73 -9.75 -8.91
CA ALA A 169 14.16 -9.87 -9.22
C ALA A 169 14.92 -10.89 -8.35
N ARG A 170 14.53 -11.07 -7.07
CA ARG A 170 15.14 -12.06 -6.15
C ARG A 170 14.90 -13.53 -6.56
N TYR A 171 13.88 -13.79 -7.39
CA TYR A 171 13.53 -15.14 -7.83
C TYR A 171 13.65 -15.34 -9.35
N GLU A 172 14.03 -14.29 -10.09
CA GLU A 172 14.14 -14.28 -11.56
C GLU A 172 12.88 -14.84 -12.26
N GLN A 173 11.70 -14.51 -11.70
CA GLN A 173 10.43 -15.11 -12.07
C GLN A 173 9.26 -14.12 -11.84
N GLU A 174 8.24 -14.18 -12.69
CA GLU A 174 6.92 -13.61 -12.38
C GLU A 174 6.18 -14.44 -11.33
N ARG A 175 5.48 -13.76 -10.41
CA ARG A 175 4.58 -14.40 -9.45
C ARG A 175 3.32 -13.58 -9.27
N LEU A 176 2.20 -14.25 -8.98
CA LEU A 176 0.96 -13.60 -8.59
C LEU A 176 1.12 -13.01 -7.17
N ILE A 177 1.04 -11.68 -7.07
CA ILE A 177 1.07 -10.92 -5.81
C ILE A 177 -0.29 -10.27 -5.62
N LYS A 178 -0.83 -10.29 -4.39
CA LYS A 178 -2.09 -9.60 -4.04
C LYS A 178 -1.92 -8.09 -4.16
N PHE A 179 -2.97 -7.38 -4.59
CA PHE A 179 -2.96 -5.92 -4.83
C PHE A 179 -2.20 -5.07 -3.79
N ILE A 180 -2.33 -5.41 -2.50
CA ILE A 180 -1.73 -4.72 -1.36
C ILE A 180 -0.20 -4.83 -1.24
N ASP A 181 0.39 -5.90 -1.77
CA ASP A 181 1.83 -6.19 -1.66
C ASP A 181 2.61 -5.82 -2.94
N ILE A 182 1.95 -5.24 -3.94
CA ILE A 182 2.56 -4.85 -5.23
C ILE A 182 3.60 -3.74 -5.03
N PRO A 183 4.85 -3.90 -5.54
CA PRO A 183 5.92 -2.92 -5.42
C PRO A 183 5.60 -1.50 -5.89
N ILE A 184 6.14 -0.53 -5.16
CA ILE A 184 6.20 0.89 -5.52
C ILE A 184 7.51 1.13 -6.26
N GLU A 185 7.45 1.32 -7.59
CA GLU A 185 8.62 1.49 -8.45
C GLU A 185 9.50 2.68 -7.99
N SER A 186 8.89 3.85 -7.80
CA SER A 186 9.57 5.07 -7.34
C SER A 186 10.16 4.98 -5.93
N CYS A 187 9.89 3.91 -5.17
CA CYS A 187 10.51 3.62 -3.87
C CYS A 187 11.45 2.40 -3.95
N GLY A 188 12.15 2.25 -5.08
CA GLY A 188 13.16 1.19 -5.27
C GLY A 188 12.55 -0.22 -5.34
N ARG A 189 11.32 -0.33 -5.87
CA ARG A 189 10.52 -1.57 -5.90
C ARG A 189 10.23 -2.16 -4.51
N SER A 190 10.16 -1.31 -3.48
CA SER A 190 9.75 -1.70 -2.13
C SER A 190 8.23 -1.96 -2.05
N SER A 191 7.80 -2.90 -1.21
CA SER A 191 6.39 -3.09 -0.88
C SER A 191 5.80 -1.88 -0.13
N PRO A 192 4.49 -1.58 -0.25
CA PRO A 192 3.84 -0.49 0.48
C PRO A 192 4.01 -0.59 2.00
N LEU A 193 4.02 -1.82 2.54
CA LEU A 193 4.28 -2.11 3.94
C LEU A 193 5.70 -1.72 4.39
N ARG A 194 6.73 -2.01 3.57
CA ARG A 194 8.11 -1.57 3.84
C ARG A 194 8.23 -0.05 3.82
N VAL A 195 7.58 0.61 2.87
CA VAL A 195 7.62 2.09 2.76
C VAL A 195 6.91 2.76 3.93
N ALA A 196 5.75 2.24 4.39
CA ALA A 196 5.07 2.74 5.59
C ALA A 196 5.95 2.67 6.86
N LEU A 197 6.75 1.62 6.99
CA LEU A 197 7.67 1.42 8.11
C LEU A 197 8.94 2.29 7.99
N GLN A 198 9.45 2.51 6.77
CA GLN A 198 10.52 3.48 6.52
C GLN A 198 10.06 4.90 6.88
N ALA A 199 8.82 5.28 6.52
CA ALA A 199 8.17 6.54 6.87
C ALA A 199 7.72 6.64 8.34
N SER A 200 7.90 5.59 9.17
CA SER A 200 7.48 5.56 10.57
C SER A 200 5.98 5.85 10.79
N ALA A 201 5.11 5.34 9.92
CA ALA A 201 3.66 5.56 9.95
C ALA A 201 2.89 4.34 10.52
N PRO A 202 2.68 4.26 11.85
CA PRO A 202 2.06 3.08 12.49
C PRO A 202 0.61 2.86 12.06
N ASP A 203 -0.16 3.93 11.81
CA ASP A 203 -1.57 3.81 11.44
C ASP A 203 -1.74 3.20 10.04
N LEU A 204 -0.91 3.61 9.09
CA LEU A 204 -0.87 3.02 7.74
C LEU A 204 -0.36 1.57 7.79
N LEU A 205 0.65 1.28 8.61
CA LEU A 205 1.14 -0.09 8.82
C LEU A 205 0.04 -1.00 9.40
N LEU A 206 -0.75 -0.51 10.37
CA LEU A 206 -1.89 -1.23 10.94
C LEU A 206 -2.99 -1.46 9.88
N ILE A 207 -3.33 -0.45 9.08
CA ILE A 207 -4.28 -0.57 7.98
C ILE A 207 -3.83 -1.65 6.99
N LEU A 208 -2.59 -1.59 6.52
CA LEU A 208 -2.05 -2.54 5.54
C LEU A 208 -2.06 -3.98 6.11
N LEU A 209 -1.63 -4.18 7.35
CA LEU A 209 -1.67 -5.49 7.99
C LEU A 209 -3.11 -5.98 8.24
N ARG A 210 -4.07 -5.09 8.54
CA ARG A 210 -5.50 -5.47 8.68
C ARG A 210 -6.13 -5.89 7.36
N TYR A 211 -5.77 -5.26 6.24
CA TYR A 211 -6.13 -5.70 4.88
C TYR A 211 -5.27 -6.87 4.35
N GLY A 212 -4.41 -7.45 5.19
CA GLY A 212 -3.75 -8.72 4.90
C GLY A 212 -2.38 -8.63 4.24
N ALA A 213 -1.70 -7.48 4.26
CA ALA A 213 -0.33 -7.36 3.75
C ALA A 213 0.62 -8.43 4.33
N ALA A 214 1.63 -8.82 3.57
CA ALA A 214 2.63 -9.79 3.98
C ALA A 214 3.61 -9.16 5.00
N PRO A 215 3.78 -9.74 6.22
CA PRO A 215 4.73 -9.22 7.20
C PRO A 215 6.19 -9.46 6.78
N TYR A 216 6.41 -10.44 5.91
CA TYR A 216 7.65 -10.67 5.17
C TYR A 216 7.34 -10.44 3.68
N PRO A 217 7.40 -9.18 3.20
CA PRO A 217 7.04 -8.88 1.82
C PRO A 217 8.03 -9.54 0.84
N PRO A 218 7.57 -9.97 -0.34
CA PRO A 218 8.42 -10.66 -1.31
C PRO A 218 9.31 -9.70 -2.13
N ASP A 219 9.40 -8.43 -1.74
CA ASP A 219 10.10 -7.32 -2.44
C ASP A 219 11.64 -7.43 -2.50
N GLY A 220 12.20 -8.58 -2.09
CA GLY A 220 13.61 -8.89 -2.19
C GLY A 220 14.51 -8.25 -1.13
N GLY A 221 14.02 -7.26 -0.37
CA GLY A 221 14.79 -6.57 0.66
C GLY A 221 15.12 -7.42 1.89
N SER A 222 15.86 -6.82 2.83
CA SER A 222 16.11 -7.40 4.16
C SER A 222 14.81 -7.62 4.95
N SER A 223 14.81 -8.52 5.94
CA SER A 223 13.64 -8.77 6.78
C SER A 223 13.17 -7.47 7.44
N VAL A 224 11.89 -7.12 7.26
CA VAL A 224 11.32 -5.82 7.65
C VAL A 224 11.43 -5.59 9.16
N VAL A 225 11.33 -6.66 9.96
CA VAL A 225 11.56 -6.64 11.41
C VAL A 225 12.99 -6.18 11.72
N LEU A 226 13.99 -6.81 11.10
CA LEU A 226 15.41 -6.52 11.36
C LEU A 226 15.77 -5.08 10.99
N ALA A 227 15.27 -4.58 9.85
CA ALA A 227 15.46 -3.20 9.43
C ALA A 227 14.89 -2.18 10.45
N LEU A 228 13.79 -2.53 11.14
CA LEU A 228 13.24 -1.68 12.21
C LEU A 228 14.01 -1.79 13.53
N LEU A 229 14.50 -2.98 13.88
CA LEU A 229 15.35 -3.18 15.07
C LEU A 229 16.68 -2.42 14.93
N ASP A 230 17.29 -2.40 13.73
CA ASP A 230 18.48 -1.59 13.44
C ASP A 230 18.19 -0.09 13.57
N LYS A 231 17.10 0.41 12.94
CA LYS A 231 16.63 1.82 13.05
C LYS A 231 16.29 2.24 14.49
N LEU A 232 16.00 1.29 15.38
CA LEU A 232 15.84 1.55 16.82
C LEU A 232 17.18 1.67 17.56
N ILE A 233 18.19 0.87 17.18
CA ILE A 233 19.55 0.91 17.77
C ILE A 233 20.37 2.10 17.29
N GLU A 234 20.17 2.57 16.06
CA GLU A 234 20.83 3.78 15.52
C GLU A 234 20.66 5.01 16.43
N ASN A 235 19.54 5.08 17.17
CA ASN A 235 19.21 6.15 18.11
C ASN A 235 19.63 5.82 19.57
N GLY A 236 20.46 4.79 19.78
CA GLY A 236 20.89 4.31 21.08
C GLY A 236 19.74 3.72 21.90
N ARG A 237 19.46 4.31 23.07
CA ARG A 237 18.23 4.02 23.86
C ARG A 237 17.15 5.10 23.74
N ASN A 238 17.34 6.11 22.90
CA ASN A 238 16.36 7.17 22.67
C ASN A 238 15.38 6.73 21.57
N TYR A 239 14.58 5.71 21.90
CA TYR A 239 13.68 5.07 20.95
C TYR A 239 12.53 6.00 20.54
N VAL A 240 12.44 6.30 19.24
CA VAL A 240 11.31 7.06 18.66
C VAL A 240 10.02 6.25 18.84
N PHE A 241 9.02 6.83 19.50
CA PHE A 241 7.75 6.15 19.85
C PHE A 241 7.08 5.50 18.64
N GLN A 242 7.02 6.19 17.50
CA GLN A 242 6.45 5.70 16.25
C GLN A 242 7.14 4.41 15.77
N ASN A 243 8.47 4.28 15.94
CA ASN A 243 9.21 3.07 15.59
C ASN A 243 8.87 1.91 16.54
N ILE A 244 8.69 2.17 17.84
CA ILE A 244 8.20 1.15 18.78
C ILE A 244 6.78 0.71 18.41
N SER A 245 5.87 1.65 18.12
CA SER A 245 4.50 1.34 17.71
C SER A 245 4.47 0.49 16.43
N CYS A 246 5.25 0.85 15.41
CA CYS A 246 5.42 0.05 14.20
C CYS A 246 5.92 -1.36 14.52
N LEU A 247 6.89 -1.50 15.43
CA LEU A 247 7.44 -2.80 15.83
C LEU A 247 6.37 -3.63 16.53
N GLN A 248 5.68 -3.10 17.54
CA GLN A 248 4.61 -3.79 18.25
C GLN A 248 3.50 -4.27 17.30
N ILE A 249 3.07 -3.43 16.34
CA ILE A 249 2.07 -3.79 15.33
C ILE A 249 2.55 -4.94 14.42
N LEU A 250 3.83 -4.93 14.02
CA LEU A 250 4.43 -6.00 13.22
C LEU A 250 4.62 -7.30 14.04
N LEU A 251 5.08 -7.18 15.29
CA LEU A 251 5.23 -8.30 16.24
C LEU A 251 3.88 -8.95 16.59
N ARG A 252 2.74 -8.25 16.49
CA ARG A 252 1.40 -8.87 16.62
C ARG A 252 1.07 -9.85 15.48
N ASN A 253 1.74 -9.76 14.34
CA ASN A 253 1.44 -10.53 13.13
C ASN A 253 2.37 -11.72 12.89
N ILE A 254 3.53 -11.80 13.55
CA ILE A 254 4.53 -12.86 13.35
C ILE A 254 4.67 -13.73 14.60
N SER A 255 4.79 -15.04 14.42
CA SER A 255 5.00 -15.98 15.52
C SER A 255 6.42 -15.93 16.09
N HIS A 256 7.42 -15.71 15.25
CA HIS A 256 8.83 -15.64 15.65
C HIS A 256 9.57 -14.56 14.85
N ILE A 257 10.54 -13.90 15.47
CA ILE A 257 11.48 -13.04 14.75
C ILE A 257 12.47 -13.94 14.00
N GLU A 258 12.67 -13.68 12.71
CA GLU A 258 13.73 -14.34 11.95
C GLU A 258 15.09 -13.93 12.54
N MET A 259 15.76 -14.89 13.19
CA MET A 259 17.15 -14.71 13.60
C MET A 259 18.00 -14.41 12.35
N PRO A 260 18.82 -13.34 12.36
CA PRO A 260 19.75 -13.10 11.27
C PRO A 260 20.78 -14.24 11.16
N PHE A 261 21.65 -14.13 10.14
CA PHE A 261 22.81 -15.00 9.91
C PHE A 261 22.47 -16.39 9.34
N LYS A 262 23.43 -16.99 8.62
CA LYS A 262 23.20 -18.13 7.70
C LYS A 262 22.73 -19.41 8.44
N PRO A 263 21.94 -20.29 7.78
CA PRO A 263 21.43 -21.54 8.36
C PRO A 263 22.47 -22.50 8.95
N ILE A 264 23.74 -22.39 8.53
CA ILE A 264 24.85 -23.25 8.92
C ILE A 264 25.35 -22.95 10.36
N VAL A 265 25.09 -21.75 10.90
CA VAL A 265 25.58 -21.35 12.22
C VAL A 265 24.74 -21.99 13.33
N LEU A 266 25.41 -22.55 14.35
CA LEU A 266 24.78 -23.14 15.54
C LEU A 266 23.86 -22.15 16.27
N TYR A 267 22.80 -22.67 16.89
CA TYR A 267 21.77 -21.87 17.59
C TYR A 267 22.36 -20.94 18.65
N ASN A 268 23.27 -21.44 19.49
CA ASN A 268 23.91 -20.67 20.56
C ASN A 268 24.63 -19.43 20.02
N THR A 269 25.42 -19.57 18.96
CA THR A 269 26.16 -18.46 18.34
C THR A 269 25.24 -17.43 17.69
N ARG A 270 24.09 -17.85 17.12
CA ARG A 270 23.08 -16.89 16.65
C ARG A 270 22.42 -16.13 17.80
N ARG A 271 22.14 -16.82 18.91
CA ARG A 271 21.63 -16.20 20.15
C ARG A 271 22.63 -15.19 20.73
N GLU A 272 23.91 -15.52 20.76
CA GLU A 272 24.99 -14.63 21.19
C GLU A 272 25.05 -13.37 20.32
N MET A 273 25.15 -13.49 18.99
CA MET A 273 25.16 -12.35 18.06
C MET A 273 23.89 -11.48 18.15
N PHE A 274 22.72 -12.08 18.40
CA PHE A 274 21.48 -11.32 18.58
C PHE A 274 21.46 -10.57 19.92
N VAL A 275 21.95 -11.17 21.01
CA VAL A 275 22.05 -10.52 22.33
C VAL A 275 23.11 -9.42 22.32
N GLU A 276 24.22 -9.59 21.58
CA GLU A 276 25.24 -8.57 21.38
C GLU A 276 24.67 -7.32 20.67
N ARG A 277 23.97 -7.50 19.55
CA ARG A 277 23.41 -6.38 18.76
C ARG A 277 22.12 -5.80 19.36
N TYR A 278 21.15 -6.63 19.72
CA TYR A 278 19.79 -6.23 20.12
C TYR A 278 19.50 -6.36 21.63
N GLY A 279 20.51 -6.67 22.44
CA GLY A 279 20.34 -6.88 23.88
C GLY A 279 19.90 -5.66 24.70
N CYS A 280 19.91 -4.45 24.14
CA CYS A 280 19.19 -3.30 24.70
C CYS A 280 17.68 -3.50 24.60
N LEU A 281 17.14 -3.76 23.41
CA LEU A 281 15.71 -3.94 23.13
C LEU A 281 15.08 -5.09 23.95
N LEU A 282 15.87 -6.13 24.26
CA LEU A 282 15.45 -7.22 25.16
C LEU A 282 15.41 -6.80 26.64
N ARG A 283 16.41 -6.03 27.12
CA ARG A 283 16.46 -5.55 28.53
C ARG A 283 15.42 -4.47 28.79
N ASP A 284 15.15 -3.63 27.80
CA ASP A 284 14.18 -2.54 27.87
C ASP A 284 12.75 -3.04 27.53
N ASN A 285 12.54 -4.37 27.39
CA ASN A 285 11.26 -5.06 27.11
C ASN A 285 10.50 -4.60 25.85
N ILE A 286 11.22 -4.07 24.85
CA ILE A 286 10.65 -3.65 23.56
C ILE A 286 10.41 -4.86 22.64
N VAL A 287 11.24 -5.90 22.76
CA VAL A 287 11.06 -7.19 22.09
C VAL A 287 10.81 -8.28 23.13
N PRO A 288 9.70 -9.04 23.08
CA PRO A 288 9.43 -10.10 24.03
C PRO A 288 10.35 -11.29 23.78
N LEU A 289 11.01 -11.77 24.83
CA LEU A 289 11.99 -12.86 24.78
C LEU A 289 11.41 -14.15 24.13
N GLU A 290 10.12 -14.39 24.33
CA GLU A 290 9.35 -15.50 23.75
C GLU A 290 9.40 -15.55 22.21
N GLN A 291 9.36 -14.40 21.54
CA GLN A 291 9.37 -14.33 20.07
C GLN A 291 10.75 -14.58 19.45
N VAL A 292 11.82 -14.59 20.26
CA VAL A 292 13.20 -14.73 19.78
C VAL A 292 13.82 -16.07 20.21
N PHE A 293 13.61 -16.48 21.46
CA PHE A 293 14.28 -17.65 22.05
C PHE A 293 13.36 -18.62 22.80
N GLY A 294 12.07 -18.29 22.95
CA GLY A 294 11.13 -19.04 23.77
C GLY A 294 10.03 -19.74 22.98
N VAL A 295 9.03 -20.24 23.72
CA VAL A 295 7.79 -20.76 23.16
C VAL A 295 6.72 -19.68 23.35
N MET A 296 6.11 -19.24 22.26
CA MET A 296 5.01 -18.28 22.28
C MET A 296 3.75 -18.86 22.94
N SER A 297 2.97 -17.99 23.60
CA SER A 297 1.62 -18.36 24.06
C SER A 297 0.75 -18.91 22.92
N LEU A 298 0.01 -19.99 23.20
CA LEU A 298 -0.87 -20.63 22.22
C LEU A 298 -1.90 -19.64 21.62
N ARG A 299 -2.37 -18.67 22.42
CA ARG A 299 -3.27 -17.58 21.98
C ARG A 299 -2.67 -16.80 20.80
N HIS A 300 -1.39 -16.47 20.86
CA HIS A 300 -0.70 -15.74 19.80
C HIS A 300 -0.48 -16.62 18.56
N LEU A 301 -0.03 -17.87 18.75
CA LEU A 301 0.15 -18.82 17.65
C LEU A 301 -1.17 -19.07 16.88
N CYS A 302 -2.29 -19.20 17.61
CA CYS A 302 -3.62 -19.27 17.01
C CYS A 302 -3.98 -18.00 16.25
N ARG A 303 -3.68 -16.80 16.77
CA ARG A 303 -3.92 -15.53 16.05
C ARG A 303 -3.18 -15.50 14.72
N CYS A 304 -1.86 -15.74 14.71
CA CYS A 304 -1.08 -15.78 13.46
C CYS A 304 -1.68 -16.80 12.49
N ARG A 305 -1.91 -18.04 12.95
CA ARG A 305 -2.41 -19.10 12.06
C ARG A 305 -3.81 -18.81 11.48
N ILE A 306 -4.71 -18.21 12.26
CA ILE A 306 -6.04 -17.79 11.75
C ILE A 306 -5.88 -16.65 10.74
N ARG A 307 -5.04 -15.64 11.03
CA ARG A 307 -4.79 -14.53 10.11
C ARG A 307 -4.14 -14.98 8.81
N ASP A 308 -3.22 -15.94 8.84
CA ASP A 308 -2.57 -16.48 7.64
C ASP A 308 -3.57 -17.24 6.76
N LEU A 309 -4.48 -18.03 7.35
CA LEU A 309 -5.55 -18.70 6.60
C LEU A 309 -6.52 -17.69 5.98
N LEU A 310 -6.94 -16.66 6.72
CA LEU A 310 -7.79 -15.59 6.19
C LEU A 310 -7.09 -14.76 5.11
N ARG A 311 -5.79 -14.45 5.26
CA ARG A 311 -4.97 -13.77 4.23
C ARG A 311 -4.97 -14.57 2.94
N ASN A 312 -4.66 -15.86 3.03
CA ASN A 312 -4.56 -16.74 1.87
C ASN A 312 -5.89 -16.79 1.09
N ASN A 313 -7.02 -16.83 1.82
CA ASN A 313 -8.37 -16.87 1.26
C ASN A 313 -8.94 -15.50 0.81
N GLY A 314 -8.20 -14.39 0.92
CA GLY A 314 -8.72 -13.04 0.60
C GLY A 314 -9.75 -12.51 1.60
N GLN A 315 -9.79 -13.05 2.82
CA GLN A 315 -10.86 -12.83 3.81
C GLN A 315 -10.49 -11.82 4.93
N LEU A 316 -9.52 -10.92 4.70
CA LEU A 316 -9.09 -9.90 5.67
C LEU A 316 -9.47 -8.47 5.24
N PRO A 317 -10.03 -7.62 6.13
CA PRO A 317 -10.49 -7.90 7.49
C PRO A 317 -11.89 -8.55 7.53
N ASN A 318 -12.71 -8.38 6.48
CA ASN A 318 -14.16 -8.64 6.48
C ASN A 318 -14.58 -10.05 6.94
N GLY A 319 -13.76 -11.08 6.68
CA GLY A 319 -14.05 -12.45 7.09
C GLY A 319 -13.95 -12.70 8.60
N ILE A 320 -13.22 -11.86 9.35
CA ILE A 320 -13.09 -11.98 10.81
C ILE A 320 -14.48 -11.87 11.49
N ASP A 321 -15.34 -10.97 11.02
CA ASP A 321 -16.69 -10.78 11.55
C ASP A 321 -17.62 -11.97 11.27
N THR A 322 -17.30 -12.80 10.26
CA THR A 322 -18.04 -14.04 9.95
C THR A 322 -17.69 -15.20 10.89
N LEU A 323 -16.55 -15.13 11.57
CA LEU A 323 -16.12 -16.15 12.55
C LEU A 323 -17.06 -16.12 13.75
N ARG A 324 -17.57 -17.30 14.16
CA ARG A 324 -18.44 -17.48 15.33
C ARG A 324 -17.66 -17.40 16.65
N LEU A 325 -17.01 -16.26 16.89
CA LEU A 325 -16.17 -15.97 18.05
C LEU A 325 -16.70 -14.76 18.83
N PRO A 326 -16.44 -14.65 20.14
CA PRO A 326 -16.72 -13.43 20.90
C PRO A 326 -16.03 -12.19 20.29
N ARG A 327 -16.70 -11.04 20.28
CA ARG A 327 -16.19 -9.78 19.69
C ARG A 327 -14.79 -9.38 20.13
N ARG A 328 -14.40 -9.67 21.38
CA ARG A 328 -13.04 -9.43 21.90
C ARG A 328 -11.98 -10.30 21.22
N LEU A 329 -12.31 -11.55 20.88
CA LEU A 329 -11.42 -12.42 20.08
C LEU A 329 -11.36 -11.96 18.62
N GLN A 330 -12.49 -11.52 18.04
CA GLN A 330 -12.52 -10.94 16.69
C GLN A 330 -11.57 -9.73 16.60
N ARG A 331 -11.69 -8.76 17.53
CA ARG A 331 -10.80 -7.58 17.59
C ARG A 331 -9.33 -7.92 17.84
N TYR A 332 -9.05 -8.98 18.61
CA TYR A 332 -7.68 -9.48 18.82
C TYR A 332 -7.07 -10.08 17.55
N ILE A 333 -7.87 -10.81 16.76
CA ILE A 333 -7.48 -11.34 15.44
C ILE A 333 -7.35 -10.21 14.40
N ASP A 334 -8.14 -9.15 14.53
CA ASP A 334 -8.09 -7.93 13.71
C ASP A 334 -7.03 -6.91 14.17
N LEU A 335 -6.13 -7.28 15.11
CA LEU A 335 -5.04 -6.44 15.65
C LEU A 335 -5.48 -5.18 16.43
N MET A 336 -6.78 -4.91 16.52
CA MET A 336 -7.38 -3.71 17.11
C MET A 336 -7.34 -3.70 18.63
N GLU A 337 -7.30 -4.86 19.27
CA GLU A 337 -7.19 -5.01 20.73
C GLU A 337 -6.07 -6.00 21.09
N GLU A 338 -5.39 -5.75 22.21
CA GLU A 338 -4.66 -6.80 22.92
C GLU A 338 -5.52 -7.36 24.06
N ILE A 339 -5.42 -8.67 24.26
CA ILE A 339 -6.02 -9.34 25.42
C ILE A 339 -4.90 -9.55 26.41
N GLU A 340 -4.65 -8.49 27.19
CA GLU A 340 -3.85 -8.57 28.42
C GLU A 340 -4.41 -9.67 29.31
N GLU A 341 -3.52 -10.42 29.93
CA GLU A 341 -3.87 -11.38 30.98
C GLU A 341 -4.05 -10.61 32.28
N THR A 342 -5.19 -10.78 32.93
CA THR A 342 -5.41 -10.23 34.27
C THR A 342 -4.40 -10.88 35.21
N LYS A 343 -3.41 -10.09 35.62
CA LYS A 343 -2.57 -10.42 36.78
C LYS A 343 -3.49 -10.34 38.00
N ASP A 344 -4.05 -11.48 38.36
CA ASP A 344 -4.90 -11.59 39.55
C ASP A 344 -4.07 -11.25 40.78
N ASN A 345 -4.35 -10.09 41.38
CA ASN A 345 -3.69 -9.59 42.59
C ASN A 345 -4.16 -10.38 43.83
N ASN A 346 -3.86 -11.68 43.86
CA ASN A 346 -4.18 -12.60 44.95
C ASN A 346 -3.10 -12.60 46.04
N GLU A 347 -2.77 -11.42 46.58
CA GLU A 347 -2.05 -11.32 47.86
C GLU A 347 -2.73 -10.31 48.81
N ASN A 348 -3.46 -10.87 49.78
CA ASN A 348 -3.67 -10.37 51.14
C ASN A 348 -4.12 -8.89 51.35
N ASN A 349 -5.36 -8.73 51.79
CA ASN A 349 -5.58 -8.69 53.24
C ASN A 349 -7.05 -8.93 53.64
N ASP A 350 -7.27 -9.98 54.44
CA ASP A 350 -8.43 -10.05 55.33
C ASP A 350 -8.33 -9.02 56.46
N ASN A 351 -9.50 -8.68 57.04
CA ASN A 351 -9.82 -7.76 58.15
C ASN A 351 -10.35 -6.38 57.69
N ASN A 352 -11.62 -6.02 57.90
CA ASN A 352 -12.39 -6.17 59.13
C ASN A 352 -13.92 -6.19 58.88
N CYS A 353 -14.73 -6.40 59.93
CA CYS A 353 -16.11 -6.84 59.85
C CYS A 353 -17.17 -5.74 60.12
N ASN A 354 -18.36 -5.91 59.53
CA ASN A 354 -19.67 -5.37 59.97
C ASN A 354 -19.88 -3.84 60.12
N LYS A 355 -20.81 -3.29 59.29
CA LYS A 355 -22.11 -2.77 59.82
C LYS A 355 -23.18 -2.44 58.77
N LYS A 356 -24.26 -3.23 58.84
CA LYS A 356 -25.71 -2.90 58.75
C LYS A 356 -26.27 -1.91 57.69
N LYS A 357 -27.26 -2.46 56.95
CA LYS A 357 -28.28 -1.84 56.10
C LYS A 357 -29.12 -0.71 56.77
N SER A 358 -29.45 0.32 56.00
CA SER A 358 -30.78 0.97 55.91
C SER A 358 -30.87 1.70 54.56
N LYS A 359 -31.84 1.46 53.65
CA LYS A 359 -33.32 1.57 53.67
C LYS A 359 -33.88 3.00 53.76
N ASN A 360 -34.17 3.59 52.59
CA ASN A 360 -35.35 4.36 52.14
C ASN A 360 -34.91 5.13 50.87
N LYS A 361 -35.51 5.05 49.67
CA LYS A 361 -36.86 4.74 49.17
C LYS A 361 -37.92 5.82 49.44
N ASN A 362 -38.76 6.03 48.42
CA ASN A 362 -40.01 6.83 48.35
C ASN A 362 -39.85 8.36 48.17
N THR A 363 -40.63 9.07 47.32
CA THR A 363 -41.40 8.73 46.07
C THR A 363 -41.98 10.00 45.42
N ASN A 364 -42.60 9.86 44.22
CA ASN A 364 -43.46 10.82 43.50
C ASN A 364 -42.71 11.99 42.80
N GLU A 365 -42.94 12.37 41.55
CA GLU A 365 -44.14 12.46 40.69
C GLU A 365 -45.07 13.66 41.01
N THR A 366 -45.20 14.60 40.07
CA THR A 366 -46.48 14.97 39.42
C THR A 366 -46.28 15.92 38.23
N ASP A 367 -47.21 15.79 37.28
CA ASP A 367 -47.32 16.38 35.94
C ASP A 367 -47.34 17.91 35.74
N ALA A 368 -46.62 18.31 34.68
CA ALA A 368 -47.12 19.05 33.50
C ALA A 368 -47.45 20.58 33.48
N LYS A 369 -47.53 21.05 32.22
CA LYS A 369 -48.12 22.29 31.65
C LYS A 369 -47.35 23.62 31.68
N LYS A 370 -46.65 23.84 30.56
CA LYS A 370 -46.87 24.96 29.59
C LYS A 370 -46.63 26.43 30.01
N CYS A 371 -45.59 26.99 29.35
CA CYS A 371 -45.67 28.10 28.38
C CYS A 371 -45.27 29.54 28.79
N ASN A 372 -44.20 30.01 28.11
CA ASN A 372 -43.92 31.37 27.57
C ASN A 372 -43.23 32.49 28.39
N THR A 373 -42.23 33.06 27.71
CA THR A 373 -41.64 34.43 27.83
C THR A 373 -40.86 34.78 29.12
N SER A 374 -39.76 35.55 29.09
CA SER A 374 -39.11 36.34 28.02
C SER A 374 -37.58 36.55 28.20
N THR A 375 -36.89 36.88 27.10
CA THR A 375 -35.63 37.66 27.00
C THR A 375 -34.40 37.34 27.88
N LYS A 376 -33.26 37.05 27.22
CA LYS A 376 -32.25 38.09 26.86
C LYS A 376 -31.24 37.61 25.82
N LYS A 377 -30.64 38.56 25.09
CA LYS A 377 -29.63 38.34 24.03
C LYS A 377 -28.23 38.20 24.62
N LYS A 378 -27.35 37.43 23.96
CA LYS A 378 -26.08 37.97 23.43
C LYS A 378 -25.58 37.13 22.26
N HIS A 379 -25.05 37.80 21.25
CA HIS A 379 -24.46 37.28 20.03
C HIS A 379 -23.15 38.05 19.84
N VAL A 380 -22.05 37.38 19.49
CA VAL A 380 -20.81 38.05 19.10
C VAL A 380 -20.30 37.35 17.85
N THR A 381 -20.22 38.12 16.77
CA THR A 381 -19.57 37.72 15.52
C THR A 381 -18.23 38.45 15.47
N PHE A 382 -17.20 37.83 14.90
CA PHE A 382 -16.01 38.56 14.46
C PHE A 382 -15.79 38.31 12.97
N THR A 383 -15.69 39.39 12.22
CA THR A 383 -15.31 39.43 10.81
C THR A 383 -14.03 40.23 10.65
N SER A 384 -13.33 39.97 9.55
CA SER A 384 -12.18 40.70 9.05
C SER A 384 -12.34 42.22 9.02
N GLU A 385 -11.23 42.96 9.12
CA GLU A 385 -10.88 43.91 8.06
C GLU A 385 -9.37 44.22 7.99
N SER A 386 -8.96 44.95 6.95
CA SER A 386 -7.57 45.16 6.54
C SER A 386 -7.33 46.61 6.10
N THR A 387 -6.13 47.16 6.32
CA THR A 387 -5.81 48.53 5.90
C THR A 387 -4.40 48.64 5.28
N LYS A 388 -4.23 49.54 4.30
CA LYS A 388 -2.96 49.91 3.65
C LYS A 388 -2.74 51.43 3.74
N MET A 389 -1.48 51.88 3.63
CA MET A 389 -0.95 53.12 2.99
C MET A 389 0.59 52.97 2.93
N ALA A 390 1.28 53.18 1.79
CA ALA A 390 1.78 54.45 1.20
C ALA A 390 2.89 55.12 2.05
N GLU A 391 3.98 55.71 1.51
CA GLU A 391 4.37 56.05 0.11
C GLU A 391 5.90 55.90 -0.12
N ALA A 392 6.50 56.49 -1.18
CA ALA A 392 7.82 56.11 -1.73
C ALA A 392 8.90 57.23 -1.74
N THR A 393 10.20 56.86 -1.85
CA THR A 393 11.23 57.54 -2.69
C THR A 393 12.59 56.80 -2.75
N ASP A 394 13.25 56.86 -3.90
CA ASP A 394 14.71 56.61 -4.16
C ASP A 394 15.45 57.99 -4.18
N PRO A 395 16.82 58.15 -4.17
CA PRO A 395 17.81 57.27 -4.80
C PRO A 395 19.26 57.15 -4.20
N LYS A 396 20.09 56.32 -4.87
CA LYS A 396 21.53 56.52 -5.22
C LYS A 396 22.70 56.22 -4.22
N THR A 397 23.58 55.32 -4.69
CA THR A 397 25.06 55.23 -4.50
C THR A 397 25.67 55.06 -3.09
N ALA A 398 26.26 53.88 -2.82
CA ALA A 398 27.73 53.70 -2.68
C ALA A 398 28.15 52.24 -2.41
N THR A 399 29.08 51.70 -3.19
CA THR A 399 30.01 50.58 -2.83
C THR A 399 31.34 51.17 -2.31
N PRO A 400 32.31 50.39 -1.78
CA PRO A 400 32.47 48.92 -1.77
C PRO A 400 32.83 48.29 -0.39
N ALA A 401 32.91 46.95 -0.33
CA ALA A 401 34.14 46.18 -0.03
C ALA A 401 33.88 44.75 0.52
N LEU A 402 34.50 43.74 -0.09
CA LEU A 402 35.08 42.51 0.51
C LEU A 402 34.15 41.52 1.28
N ASP A 403 34.26 40.18 1.15
CA ASP A 403 34.96 39.33 0.16
C ASP A 403 34.41 37.87 0.21
N GLU A 404 35.02 36.97 -0.56
CA GLU A 404 34.99 35.48 -0.46
C GLU A 404 33.66 34.72 -0.65
N ALA A 405 33.48 34.17 -1.86
CA ALA A 405 32.97 32.80 -2.08
C ALA A 405 33.38 32.30 -3.48
N ALA A 406 34.32 31.34 -3.55
CA ALA A 406 34.89 30.87 -4.82
C ALA A 406 34.19 29.61 -5.39
N THR A 407 33.90 29.62 -6.69
CA THR A 407 33.23 28.53 -7.41
C THR A 407 34.22 27.47 -7.93
N MET A 408 33.98 26.19 -7.63
CA MET A 408 34.68 25.04 -8.23
C MET A 408 33.81 23.77 -8.19
N THR A 409 33.86 22.83 -9.14
CA THR A 409 34.04 22.91 -10.61
C THR A 409 33.56 21.58 -11.20
N ALA A 410 33.00 21.58 -12.42
CA ALA A 410 32.78 20.33 -13.16
C ALA A 410 34.04 19.94 -13.95
N THR A 411 34.41 18.67 -13.94
CA THR A 411 35.60 18.15 -14.65
C THR A 411 35.21 17.14 -15.74
N THR A 412 35.17 17.62 -16.98
CA THR A 412 35.20 16.79 -18.20
C THR A 412 36.63 16.70 -18.72
N SER A 413 37.11 15.50 -19.08
CA SER A 413 38.38 15.30 -19.76
C SER A 413 38.20 14.85 -21.22
N SER A 414 38.95 15.49 -22.12
CA SER A 414 39.04 15.28 -23.57
C SER A 414 39.94 14.07 -23.90
N SER A 415 39.51 13.10 -24.72
CA SER A 415 39.40 13.09 -26.19
C SER A 415 40.73 13.09 -26.96
N SER A 416 40.91 12.11 -27.86
CA SER A 416 41.84 12.18 -28.99
C SER A 416 41.32 11.36 -30.19
N SER A 417 41.77 11.72 -31.39
CA SER A 417 41.40 11.15 -32.71
C SER A 417 42.69 10.95 -33.54
N MET A 418 42.73 10.36 -34.75
CA MET A 418 41.68 9.86 -35.66
C MET A 418 41.81 8.32 -35.86
N THR A 419 41.92 7.64 -37.02
CA THR A 419 42.05 7.99 -38.46
C THR A 419 41.52 6.83 -39.34
N ARG A 420 41.08 7.10 -40.57
CA ARG A 420 40.82 6.06 -41.60
C ARG A 420 42.10 5.69 -42.37
N THR A 421 42.19 4.46 -42.88
CA THR A 421 42.63 4.12 -44.26
C THR A 421 42.15 2.70 -44.61
N LEU A 422 42.02 2.38 -45.90
CA LEU A 422 41.49 1.12 -46.42
C LEU A 422 42.48 -0.05 -46.31
N LEU A 423 41.96 -1.29 -46.37
CA LEU A 423 42.51 -2.34 -47.25
C LEU A 423 41.48 -3.45 -47.49
N THR A 424 41.23 -3.76 -48.76
CA THR A 424 40.64 -5.03 -49.26
C THR A 424 41.68 -5.71 -50.16
N PRO A 425 41.62 -7.04 -50.33
CA PRO A 425 41.19 -7.51 -51.65
C PRO A 425 40.33 -8.80 -51.66
N SER A 426 39.63 -8.97 -52.78
CA SER A 426 39.22 -10.19 -53.51
C SER A 426 39.28 -11.55 -52.81
N GLU A 427 38.15 -12.26 -52.65
CA GLU A 427 37.46 -13.13 -53.64
C GLU A 427 38.09 -14.53 -53.82
N GLN A 428 37.31 -15.58 -53.58
CA GLN A 428 36.80 -16.48 -54.64
C GLN A 428 35.81 -17.52 -54.06
N HIS A 429 34.99 -18.12 -54.94
CA HIS A 429 33.85 -18.98 -54.58
C HIS A 429 33.87 -20.30 -55.41
N PRO A 430 32.92 -21.25 -55.25
CA PRO A 430 33.19 -22.66 -54.91
C PRO A 430 33.33 -23.61 -56.13
N PRO A 431 33.27 -24.96 -56.01
CA PRO A 431 31.95 -25.63 -56.03
C PRO A 431 31.76 -27.00 -55.30
N ASN A 432 30.50 -27.24 -54.89
CA ASN A 432 29.68 -28.48 -55.00
C ASN A 432 30.02 -29.85 -54.34
N THR A 433 28.92 -30.46 -53.83
CA THR A 433 28.59 -31.92 -53.73
C THR A 433 29.40 -32.79 -52.74
N VAL A 434 28.88 -33.90 -52.18
CA VAL A 434 27.68 -34.73 -52.47
C VAL A 434 26.87 -34.99 -51.16
N SER A 435 25.60 -35.40 -51.28
CA SER A 435 24.70 -35.84 -50.19
C SER A 435 24.51 -37.36 -50.15
N GLU A 436 24.40 -37.99 -48.97
CA GLU A 436 23.70 -39.29 -48.82
C GLU A 436 23.30 -39.60 -47.35
N ASP A 437 22.12 -40.20 -47.16
CA ASP A 437 21.61 -40.71 -45.89
C ASP A 437 21.87 -42.22 -45.75
N VAL A 438 22.43 -42.68 -44.62
CA VAL A 438 22.32 -44.08 -44.19
C VAL A 438 22.18 -44.18 -42.66
N THR A 439 21.04 -44.70 -42.21
CA THR A 439 20.82 -45.20 -40.85
C THR A 439 21.46 -46.59 -40.66
N ILE A 440 22.05 -46.89 -39.49
CA ILE A 440 21.93 -48.23 -38.89
C ILE A 440 22.24 -48.24 -37.38
N THR A 441 21.67 -49.26 -36.73
CA THR A 441 21.37 -49.45 -35.30
C THR A 441 22.55 -49.91 -34.41
N ASN A 442 22.21 -50.17 -33.13
CA ASN A 442 22.86 -51.07 -32.15
C ASN A 442 23.96 -50.50 -31.23
N SER A 443 24.21 -51.02 -30.01
CA SER A 443 23.33 -51.45 -28.88
C SER A 443 24.16 -52.20 -27.81
N SER A 444 24.13 -51.76 -26.55
CA SER A 444 24.42 -52.56 -25.34
C SER A 444 24.06 -51.72 -24.09
N THR A 445 23.22 -52.09 -23.10
CA THR A 445 22.97 -53.30 -22.25
C THR A 445 23.90 -53.49 -21.06
N GLU A 446 23.40 -53.10 -19.88
CA GLU A 446 23.51 -53.66 -18.51
C GLU A 446 22.57 -52.80 -17.63
N VAL A 447 21.52 -53.21 -16.90
CA VAL A 447 21.08 -54.49 -16.25
C VAL A 447 21.99 -54.89 -15.08
N VAL A 448 21.58 -55.21 -13.84
CA VAL A 448 20.27 -55.40 -13.12
C VAL A 448 20.17 -54.37 -11.95
N ALA A 449 19.19 -54.27 -11.01
CA ALA A 449 17.94 -54.94 -10.57
C ALA A 449 17.03 -53.86 -9.88
N VAL A 450 15.72 -53.96 -9.60
CA VAL A 450 14.72 -55.03 -9.30
C VAL A 450 14.54 -55.38 -7.81
N THR A 451 13.63 -54.65 -7.10
CA THR A 451 12.65 -55.20 -6.11
C THR A 451 11.43 -54.28 -5.94
N GLU A 452 10.22 -54.80 -6.16
CA GLU A 452 8.94 -54.22 -5.73
C GLU A 452 8.36 -55.01 -4.54
N THR A 453 7.59 -54.36 -3.67
CA THR A 453 6.60 -55.01 -2.78
C THR A 453 5.36 -54.10 -2.62
N VAL A 454 4.22 -54.70 -2.27
CA VAL A 454 2.86 -54.16 -2.54
C VAL A 454 2.04 -54.00 -1.24
N LEU A 455 0.95 -53.23 -1.31
CA LEU A 455 -0.15 -53.08 -0.33
C LEU A 455 0.20 -52.23 0.93
N ASP A 456 -0.74 -51.57 1.63
CA ASP A 456 -2.21 -51.50 1.47
C ASP A 456 -2.82 -50.12 1.89
N LYS A 457 -4.16 -50.06 1.96
CA LYS A 457 -5.06 -48.93 2.21
C LYS A 457 -5.01 -48.27 3.61
N PRO A 458 -5.61 -47.06 3.77
CA PRO A 458 -5.44 -46.21 4.95
C PRO A 458 -6.35 -46.57 6.13
N LEU A 459 -6.01 -46.02 7.31
CA LEU A 459 -6.83 -46.05 8.52
C LEU A 459 -7.20 -44.64 8.97
N THR A 460 -8.49 -44.44 9.28
CA THR A 460 -9.03 -43.31 10.01
C THR A 460 -9.16 -43.63 11.49
N LEU A 461 -8.69 -42.73 12.37
CA LEU A 461 -9.39 -42.33 13.59
C LEU A 461 -8.83 -40.98 14.10
#